data_AF-A0A936QNF0-F1
#
_entry.id   AF-A0A936QNF0-F1
#
_cell.length_a   1.000
_cell.length_b   1.000
_cell.length_c   1.000
_cell.angle_alpha   90.00
_cell.angle_beta   90.00
_cell.angle_gamma   90.00
#
_symmetry.space_group_name_H-M   'P 1'
#
loop_
_entity.id
_entity.type
_entity.pdbx_description
1 polymer ?
#
loop_
_entity_poly.entity_id
_entity_poly.type
_entity_poly.pdbx_seq_one_letter_code
_entity_poly.pdbx_strand_id
1 'polypeptide(L)'
;MATQEAVITQSTGAQTFDSTYASARTAANAGDLIQIWADLTDEQILLKDGVDIWIAPGRIIKTSQSVPLILDNDTGYTSPVSVNITGNGVFRNSNDKYRCVAIYNSGSKVTIMCDSIEGIGTDPEDSEWATVHIVNAAKFHLTCNKVSNVNQKAIYFDNEVADININVDVIENGEYAGGDVISIKGDGILNANEVICRNNGSCLNHKAGTFIANILKLTSVNEDVESAGTVHLSDGTGTQNLTLFFDEIQNLSKEGGNAVTASEGILNLNGRYIYAKGGMSMDLRADADILVDEIISKTKGININNNPSSGNKKVIIDANIIEGSNGNNGVVKSANGSNYVLRNAKIKNISNSGDSVCIYIDSGSTLTSQTIEIENLILVSGNVSSGKTIFRAGSTAINVKNLGLFVNKAIDEDKIKLEIGLGLDDPDYNYKYIVSTDIS
;
A
#
# COMPACT_ATOMS: atom_id res chain seq x y z
N MET A 1 29.31 -34.47 4.32
CA MET A 1 28.13 -34.39 5.22
C MET A 1 26.93 -34.79 4.38
N ALA A 2 26.08 -35.68 4.89
CA ALA A 2 25.14 -36.45 4.06
C ALA A 2 24.07 -35.56 3.39
N THR A 3 24.05 -35.60 2.06
CA THR A 3 22.94 -35.29 1.15
C THR A 3 21.79 -36.23 1.47
N GLN A 4 20.75 -35.76 2.16
CA GLN A 4 19.57 -36.57 2.41
C GLN A 4 18.35 -35.80 1.97
N GLU A 5 18.16 -35.76 0.66
CA GLU A 5 16.84 -35.65 0.07
C GLU A 5 16.19 -37.02 0.15
N ALA A 6 14.93 -37.09 0.57
CA ALA A 6 14.19 -38.34 0.63
C ALA A 6 12.85 -38.21 -0.06
N VAL A 7 12.54 -39.13 -0.97
CA VAL A 7 11.20 -39.26 -1.54
C VAL A 7 10.40 -40.23 -0.68
N ILE A 8 9.26 -39.78 -0.16
CA ILE A 8 8.26 -40.63 0.50
C ILE A 8 7.13 -40.89 -0.49
N THR A 9 6.98 -42.15 -0.88
CA THR A 9 5.91 -42.57 -1.81
C THR A 9 4.56 -42.59 -1.10
N GLN A 10 3.55 -41.92 -1.65
CA GLN A 10 2.22 -41.84 -1.02
C GLN A 10 1.54 -43.20 -0.89
N SER A 11 1.66 -44.03 -1.92
CA SER A 11 0.94 -45.31 -2.02
C SER A 11 1.49 -46.40 -1.09
N THR A 12 2.75 -46.30 -0.67
CA THR A 12 3.45 -47.34 0.12
C THR A 12 4.03 -46.83 1.43
N GLY A 13 4.21 -45.52 1.60
CA GLY A 13 4.98 -44.92 2.69
C GLY A 13 6.48 -45.23 2.63
N ALA A 14 6.96 -45.84 1.55
CA ALA A 14 8.36 -46.20 1.39
C ALA A 14 9.22 -44.94 1.21
N GLN A 15 10.38 -44.92 1.88
CA GLN A 15 11.34 -43.84 1.79
C GLN A 15 12.52 -44.28 0.90
N THR A 16 12.80 -43.50 -0.14
CA THR A 16 14.00 -43.64 -0.97
C THR A 16 14.86 -42.40 -0.78
N PHE A 17 16.18 -42.59 -0.64
CA PHE A 17 17.12 -41.47 -0.49
C PHE A 17 17.79 -41.17 -1.82
N ASP A 18 17.84 -39.89 -2.13
CA ASP A 18 18.51 -39.34 -3.30
C ASP A 18 19.66 -38.44 -2.84
N SER A 19 20.60 -38.18 -3.75
CA SER A 19 21.76 -37.34 -3.47
C SER A 19 21.61 -35.90 -3.95
N THR A 20 20.51 -35.59 -4.64
CA THR A 20 20.16 -34.26 -5.14
C THR A 20 18.65 -34.10 -5.21
N TYR A 21 18.15 -32.87 -5.16
CA TYR A 21 16.73 -32.58 -5.38
C TYR A 21 16.28 -33.03 -6.79
N ALA A 22 17.12 -32.84 -7.81
CA ALA A 22 16.78 -33.19 -9.19
C ALA A 22 16.53 -34.70 -9.38
N SER A 23 17.33 -35.54 -8.71
CA SER A 23 17.13 -36.99 -8.67
C SER A 23 15.83 -37.35 -7.98
N ALA A 24 15.59 -36.82 -6.77
CA ALA A 24 14.36 -37.04 -6.00
C ALA A 24 13.11 -36.64 -6.80
N ARG A 25 13.13 -35.46 -7.43
CA ARG A 25 12.06 -34.95 -8.30
C ARG A 25 11.80 -35.88 -9.49
N THR A 26 12.84 -36.41 -10.11
CA THR A 26 12.70 -37.31 -11.27
C THR A 26 12.02 -38.61 -10.86
N ALA A 27 12.37 -39.16 -9.70
CA ALA A 27 11.80 -40.39 -9.16
C ALA A 27 10.37 -40.25 -8.60
N ALA A 28 10.01 -39.07 -8.07
CA ALA A 28 8.71 -38.82 -7.46
C ALA A 28 7.55 -38.87 -8.48
N ASN A 29 6.36 -39.26 -8.04
CA ASN A 29 5.12 -39.22 -8.81
C ASN A 29 4.08 -38.34 -8.11
N ALA A 30 3.06 -37.91 -8.84
CA ALA A 30 1.96 -37.15 -8.25
C ALA A 30 1.38 -37.89 -7.03
N GLY A 31 1.26 -37.18 -5.91
CA GLY A 31 0.91 -37.69 -4.59
C GLY A 31 2.08 -37.79 -3.62
N ASP A 32 3.31 -37.92 -4.12
CA ASP A 32 4.52 -38.12 -3.30
C ASP A 32 4.98 -36.84 -2.58
N LEU A 33 5.80 -37.03 -1.54
CA LEU A 33 6.43 -35.96 -0.76
C LEU A 33 7.95 -36.04 -0.88
N ILE A 34 8.60 -34.95 -1.30
CA ILE A 34 10.06 -34.80 -1.22
C ILE A 34 10.41 -34.12 0.10
N GLN A 35 11.23 -34.78 0.93
CA GLN A 35 11.75 -34.22 2.18
C GLN A 35 13.20 -33.80 2.03
N ILE A 36 13.53 -32.58 2.42
CA ILE A 36 14.89 -32.02 2.36
C ILE A 36 15.42 -31.85 3.79
N TRP A 37 16.40 -32.66 4.17
CA TRP A 37 16.97 -32.68 5.53
C TRP A 37 18.32 -31.95 5.64
N ALA A 38 18.86 -31.47 4.53
CA ALA A 38 20.17 -30.81 4.46
C ALA A 38 20.04 -29.39 3.88
N ASP A 39 21.11 -28.60 4.06
CA ASP A 39 21.25 -27.33 3.34
C ASP A 39 21.56 -27.64 1.87
N LEU A 40 20.90 -26.95 0.96
CA LEU A 40 21.14 -27.08 -0.48
C LEU A 40 21.86 -25.84 -1.00
N THR A 41 22.87 -26.04 -1.84
CA THR A 41 23.65 -24.96 -2.44
C THR A 41 23.70 -25.16 -3.95
N ASP A 42 23.27 -24.13 -4.68
CA ASP A 42 23.26 -24.09 -6.15
C ASP A 42 22.43 -25.23 -6.78
N GLU A 43 21.37 -25.67 -6.08
CA GLU A 43 20.34 -26.57 -6.59
C GLU A 43 19.02 -25.82 -6.77
N GLN A 44 18.45 -25.92 -7.97
CA GLN A 44 17.13 -25.36 -8.28
C GLN A 44 16.01 -26.29 -7.81
N ILE A 45 15.03 -25.73 -7.13
CA ILE A 45 13.76 -26.36 -6.78
C ILE A 45 12.77 -26.17 -7.94
N LEU A 46 12.94 -26.97 -8.99
CA LEU A 46 11.98 -27.03 -10.10
C LEU A 46 10.75 -27.83 -9.66
N LEU A 47 9.58 -27.19 -9.64
CA LEU A 47 8.35 -27.83 -9.20
C LEU A 47 7.93 -28.98 -10.13
N LYS A 48 7.10 -29.89 -9.61
CA LYS A 48 6.53 -31.01 -10.35
C LYS A 48 5.08 -31.20 -9.91
N ASP A 49 4.18 -31.29 -10.89
CA ASP A 49 2.76 -31.35 -10.61
C ASP A 49 2.39 -32.50 -9.67
N GLY A 50 1.63 -32.16 -8.62
CA GLY A 50 1.17 -33.09 -7.60
C GLY A 50 2.26 -33.62 -6.65
N VAL A 51 3.50 -33.11 -6.69
CA VAL A 51 4.58 -33.53 -5.78
C VAL A 51 4.85 -32.43 -4.76
N ASP A 52 4.51 -32.69 -3.50
CA ASP A 52 4.73 -31.75 -2.41
C ASP A 52 6.18 -31.79 -1.91
N ILE A 53 6.60 -30.72 -1.24
CA ILE A 53 7.95 -30.57 -0.71
C ILE A 53 7.85 -30.20 0.78
N TRP A 54 8.65 -30.87 1.60
CA TRP A 54 8.85 -30.52 2.99
C TRP A 54 10.34 -30.27 3.24
N ILE A 55 10.66 -29.17 3.89
CA ILE A 55 12.03 -28.77 4.19
C ILE A 55 12.18 -28.79 5.70
N ALA A 56 13.20 -29.45 6.21
CA ALA A 56 13.43 -29.46 7.64
C ALA A 56 13.64 -28.02 8.17
N PRO A 57 13.11 -27.68 9.36
CA PRO A 57 13.30 -26.35 9.93
C PRO A 57 14.77 -25.95 10.03
N GLY A 58 15.06 -24.68 9.72
CA GLY A 58 16.40 -24.11 9.79
C GLY A 58 17.36 -24.56 8.68
N ARG A 59 16.89 -25.33 7.69
CA ARG A 59 17.69 -25.60 6.48
C ARG A 59 17.74 -24.37 5.59
N ILE A 60 18.92 -24.13 5.02
CA ILE A 60 19.14 -23.05 4.07
C ILE A 60 19.22 -23.65 2.66
N ILE A 61 18.29 -23.23 1.81
CA ILE A 61 18.29 -23.53 0.38
C ILE A 61 18.74 -22.27 -0.32
N LYS A 62 19.94 -22.31 -0.94
CA LYS A 62 20.52 -21.12 -1.56
C LYS A 62 21.03 -21.39 -2.96
N THR A 63 21.03 -20.35 -3.77
CA THR A 63 21.67 -20.36 -5.09
C THR A 63 22.39 -19.04 -5.36
N SER A 64 23.43 -19.13 -6.17
CA SER A 64 24.12 -18.02 -6.83
C SER A 64 24.07 -18.15 -8.36
N GLN A 65 23.44 -19.21 -8.85
CA GLN A 65 23.35 -19.52 -10.27
C GLN A 65 22.42 -18.54 -11.01
N SER A 66 22.60 -18.50 -12.33
CA SER A 66 21.81 -17.67 -13.23
C SER A 66 20.41 -18.25 -13.51
N VAL A 67 19.69 -18.63 -12.45
CA VAL A 67 18.33 -19.19 -12.51
C VAL A 67 17.55 -18.82 -11.24
N PRO A 68 16.19 -18.79 -11.27
CA PRO A 68 15.39 -18.71 -10.06
C PRO A 68 15.61 -19.92 -9.16
N LEU A 69 15.53 -19.74 -7.83
CA LEU A 69 15.69 -20.84 -6.88
C LEU A 69 14.48 -21.79 -6.91
N ILE A 70 13.27 -21.25 -6.89
CA ILE A 70 12.01 -21.98 -7.00
C ILE A 70 11.33 -21.57 -8.30
N LEU A 71 10.95 -22.55 -9.10
CA LEU A 71 10.43 -22.34 -10.45
C LEU A 71 9.32 -23.34 -10.78
N ASP A 72 8.17 -22.87 -11.27
CA ASP A 72 7.08 -23.77 -11.66
C ASP A 72 7.26 -24.40 -13.04
N ASN A 73 8.05 -23.77 -13.89
CA ASN A 73 8.22 -24.12 -15.29
C ASN A 73 9.60 -23.66 -15.81
N ASP A 74 10.36 -24.54 -16.45
CA ASP A 74 11.59 -24.20 -17.18
C ASP A 74 11.34 -24.18 -18.71
N THR A 75 12.35 -23.93 -19.54
CA THR A 75 12.18 -23.94 -21.01
C THR A 75 11.65 -25.28 -21.59
N GLY A 76 11.54 -26.34 -20.79
CA GLY A 76 11.03 -27.66 -21.17
C GLY A 76 9.74 -28.12 -20.48
N TYR A 77 9.14 -27.37 -19.54
CA TYR A 77 8.07 -27.87 -18.66
C TYR A 77 6.80 -27.00 -18.57
N THR A 78 6.12 -26.76 -19.70
CA THR A 78 5.02 -25.77 -19.79
C THR A 78 3.68 -26.19 -19.15
N SER A 79 3.62 -27.31 -18.42
CA SER A 79 2.39 -27.77 -17.76
C SER A 79 2.19 -27.04 -16.43
N PRO A 80 0.93 -26.71 -16.06
CA PRO A 80 0.65 -26.15 -14.75
C PRO A 80 0.98 -27.16 -13.64
N VAL A 81 1.38 -26.65 -12.48
CA VAL A 81 1.69 -27.48 -11.31
C VAL A 81 0.81 -27.10 -10.11
N SER A 82 0.41 -28.08 -9.31
CA SER A 82 -0.18 -27.88 -7.99
C SER A 82 0.76 -28.42 -6.92
N VAL A 83 1.42 -27.54 -6.16
CA VAL A 83 2.48 -27.91 -5.20
C VAL A 83 2.40 -27.10 -3.91
N ASN A 84 2.62 -27.77 -2.78
CA ASN A 84 2.85 -27.17 -1.47
C ASN A 84 4.30 -27.37 -1.02
N ILE A 85 4.95 -26.29 -0.58
CA ILE A 85 6.25 -26.32 0.09
C ILE A 85 6.04 -25.99 1.56
N THR A 86 6.52 -26.85 2.47
CA THR A 86 6.29 -26.74 3.92
C THR A 86 7.56 -26.92 4.75
N GLY A 87 7.49 -26.69 6.07
CA GLY A 87 8.54 -27.04 7.03
C GLY A 87 9.50 -25.91 7.44
N ASN A 88 9.25 -24.68 7.01
CA ASN A 88 9.91 -23.45 7.48
C ASN A 88 11.42 -23.40 7.20
N GLY A 89 11.81 -23.70 5.96
CA GLY A 89 13.17 -23.47 5.46
C GLY A 89 13.47 -22.00 5.15
N VAL A 90 14.74 -21.68 4.93
CA VAL A 90 15.22 -20.36 4.50
C VAL A 90 15.63 -20.42 3.03
N PHE A 91 15.10 -19.51 2.21
CA PHE A 91 15.39 -19.42 0.77
C PHE A 91 16.23 -18.20 0.45
N ARG A 92 17.38 -18.39 -0.21
CA ARG A 92 18.30 -17.31 -0.58
C ARG A 92 18.70 -17.35 -2.04
N ASN A 93 18.50 -16.26 -2.77
CA ASN A 93 19.13 -16.07 -4.07
C ASN A 93 20.12 -14.91 -3.97
N SER A 94 21.41 -15.26 -4.07
CA SER A 94 22.53 -14.33 -4.02
C SER A 94 22.96 -13.83 -5.40
N ASN A 95 22.23 -14.23 -6.45
CA ASN A 95 22.38 -13.65 -7.77
C ASN A 95 21.49 -12.40 -7.86
N ASP A 96 22.08 -11.27 -8.24
CA ASP A 96 21.37 -10.01 -8.40
C ASP A 96 20.36 -10.07 -9.56
N LYS A 97 20.62 -10.88 -10.59
CA LYS A 97 19.78 -10.97 -11.80
C LYS A 97 18.70 -12.04 -11.73
N TYR A 98 18.53 -12.72 -10.60
CA TYR A 98 17.55 -13.80 -10.49
C TYR A 98 16.79 -13.77 -9.17
N ARG A 99 15.64 -14.45 -9.19
CA ARG A 99 14.59 -14.36 -8.17
C ARG A 99 14.71 -15.55 -7.22
N CYS A 100 14.21 -15.43 -6.00
CA CYS A 100 14.04 -16.63 -5.17
C CYS A 100 12.88 -17.46 -5.67
N VAL A 101 11.74 -16.82 -5.95
CA VAL A 101 10.54 -17.49 -6.44
C VAL A 101 10.13 -16.87 -7.77
N ALA A 102 9.92 -17.70 -8.77
CA ALA A 102 9.38 -17.28 -10.06
C ALA A 102 8.28 -18.25 -10.52
N ILE A 103 7.06 -17.75 -10.68
CA ILE A 103 5.90 -18.54 -11.15
C ILE A 103 5.39 -17.93 -12.46
N TYR A 104 5.37 -18.72 -13.53
CA TYR A 104 5.08 -18.24 -14.88
C TYR A 104 3.78 -18.77 -15.46
N ASN A 105 3.29 -19.92 -15.00
CA ASN A 105 2.15 -20.57 -15.62
C ASN A 105 0.83 -20.15 -14.96
N SER A 106 -0.11 -19.64 -15.77
CA SER A 106 -1.42 -19.15 -15.31
C SER A 106 -2.32 -20.24 -14.70
N GLY A 107 -2.03 -21.52 -14.93
CA GLY A 107 -2.73 -22.63 -14.29
C GLY A 107 -2.09 -23.12 -12.98
N SER A 108 -0.89 -22.65 -12.64
CA SER A 108 -0.15 -23.12 -11.45
C SER A 108 -0.81 -22.67 -10.16
N LYS A 109 -0.80 -23.57 -9.17
CA LYS A 109 -1.29 -23.34 -7.80
C LYS A 109 -0.17 -23.67 -6.83
N VAL A 110 0.43 -22.63 -6.25
CA VAL A 110 1.62 -22.80 -5.42
C VAL A 110 1.36 -22.25 -4.02
N THR A 111 1.70 -23.06 -3.01
CA THR A 111 1.70 -22.65 -1.61
C THR A 111 3.11 -22.79 -1.06
N ILE A 112 3.64 -21.77 -0.39
CA ILE A 112 4.97 -21.81 0.23
C ILE A 112 4.87 -21.42 1.70
N MET A 113 5.37 -22.27 2.59
CA MET A 113 5.61 -21.96 4.00
C MET A 113 7.10 -21.96 4.30
N CYS A 114 7.61 -20.85 4.82
CA CYS A 114 9.04 -20.65 5.03
C CYS A 114 9.35 -19.87 6.31
N ASP A 115 10.62 -19.82 6.69
CA ASP A 115 11.10 -18.87 7.69
C ASP A 115 11.39 -17.52 7.00
N SER A 116 12.28 -17.51 6.01
CA SER A 116 12.57 -16.31 5.21
C SER A 116 12.77 -16.59 3.72
N ILE A 117 12.48 -15.57 2.90
CA ILE A 117 12.89 -15.49 1.49
C ILE A 117 13.70 -14.20 1.30
N GLU A 118 14.95 -14.34 0.86
CA GLU A 118 15.91 -13.24 0.78
C GLU A 118 16.55 -13.20 -0.61
N GLY A 119 16.33 -12.11 -1.34
CA GLY A 119 16.90 -11.86 -2.66
C GLY A 119 17.78 -10.62 -2.69
N ILE A 120 18.66 -10.52 -3.69
CA ILE A 120 19.50 -9.31 -3.89
C ILE A 120 18.84 -8.33 -4.85
N GLY A 121 18.40 -8.79 -6.03
CA GLY A 121 17.88 -7.91 -7.08
C GLY A 121 18.99 -7.08 -7.77
N THR A 122 18.80 -6.76 -9.05
CA THR A 122 19.77 -5.96 -9.83
C THR A 122 19.32 -4.51 -9.82
N ASP A 123 20.25 -3.60 -9.60
CA ASP A 123 20.08 -2.15 -9.84
C ASP A 123 20.21 -1.88 -11.36
N PRO A 124 19.09 -1.76 -12.09
CA PRO A 124 18.46 -0.44 -12.32
C PRO A 124 16.91 -0.38 -12.19
N GLU A 125 16.39 0.85 -12.23
CA GLU A 125 15.01 1.35 -11.96
C GLU A 125 13.83 0.48 -12.45
N ASP A 126 13.95 -0.20 -13.59
CA ASP A 126 12.83 -0.87 -14.28
C ASP A 126 12.86 -2.41 -14.20
N SER A 127 13.50 -2.96 -13.18
CA SER A 127 13.78 -4.40 -13.18
C SER A 127 12.69 -5.26 -12.52
N GLU A 128 12.29 -6.33 -13.20
CA GLU A 128 11.38 -7.38 -12.69
C GLU A 128 12.06 -8.32 -11.67
N TRP A 129 13.17 -7.92 -11.05
CA TRP A 129 14.04 -8.77 -10.22
C TRP A 129 13.60 -8.78 -8.75
N ALA A 130 12.31 -9.01 -8.52
CA ALA A 130 11.76 -9.16 -7.19
C ALA A 130 12.24 -10.46 -6.50
N THR A 131 12.24 -10.48 -5.17
CA THR A 131 12.54 -11.73 -4.43
C THR A 131 11.49 -12.80 -4.72
N VAL A 132 10.21 -12.41 -4.66
CA VAL A 132 9.07 -13.21 -5.10
C VAL A 132 8.46 -12.55 -6.31
N HIS A 133 8.51 -13.21 -7.47
CA HIS A 133 7.96 -12.72 -8.71
C HIS A 133 6.92 -13.69 -9.27
N ILE A 134 5.68 -13.24 -9.35
CA ILE A 134 4.57 -14.01 -9.92
C ILE A 134 4.21 -13.36 -11.26
N VAL A 135 4.60 -13.99 -12.35
CA VAL A 135 4.24 -13.52 -13.69
C VAL A 135 2.80 -13.91 -13.99
N ASN A 136 2.45 -15.18 -13.77
CA ASN A 136 1.07 -15.65 -13.78
C ASN A 136 0.90 -16.78 -12.76
N ALA A 137 -0.29 -16.92 -12.20
CA ALA A 137 -0.69 -18.07 -11.40
C ALA A 137 -2.22 -18.16 -11.35
N ALA A 138 -2.75 -19.37 -11.14
CA ALA A 138 -4.15 -19.54 -10.75
C ALA A 138 -4.31 -19.26 -9.25
N LYS A 139 -3.30 -19.62 -8.45
CA LYS A 139 -3.23 -19.39 -7.01
C LYS A 139 -1.78 -19.20 -6.56
N PHE A 140 -1.52 -18.21 -5.71
CA PHE A 140 -0.25 -18.09 -5.00
C PHE A 140 -0.45 -17.75 -3.52
N HIS A 141 -0.07 -18.69 -2.66
CA HIS A 141 -0.15 -18.55 -1.20
C HIS A 141 1.23 -18.57 -0.57
N LEU A 142 1.52 -17.63 0.32
CA LEU A 142 2.81 -17.47 0.99
C LEU A 142 2.61 -17.25 2.49
N THR A 143 3.26 -18.06 3.31
CA THR A 143 3.34 -17.86 4.77
C THR A 143 4.79 -17.89 5.20
N CYS A 144 5.35 -16.76 5.63
CA CYS A 144 6.75 -16.69 6.06
C CYS A 144 6.93 -15.69 7.20
N ASN A 145 8.04 -15.78 7.94
CA ASN A 145 8.35 -14.74 8.92
C ASN A 145 8.90 -13.49 8.22
N LYS A 146 9.68 -13.65 7.14
CA LYS A 146 10.29 -12.53 6.43
C LYS A 146 10.36 -12.70 4.92
N VAL A 147 10.08 -11.63 4.18
CA VAL A 147 10.45 -11.51 2.76
C VAL A 147 11.24 -10.24 2.57
N SER A 148 12.42 -10.33 1.96
CA SER A 148 13.28 -9.17 1.77
C SER A 148 13.99 -9.17 0.42
N ASN A 149 14.26 -7.97 -0.08
CA ASN A 149 15.10 -7.76 -1.24
C ASN A 149 16.10 -6.62 -1.00
N VAL A 150 17.37 -6.79 -1.35
CA VAL A 150 18.38 -5.76 -1.05
C VAL A 150 18.22 -4.53 -1.95
N ASN A 151 18.01 -4.70 -3.26
CA ASN A 151 18.09 -3.61 -4.24
C ASN A 151 16.81 -3.42 -5.05
N GLN A 152 15.72 -4.13 -4.77
CA GLN A 152 14.50 -4.18 -5.59
C GLN A 152 13.26 -4.50 -4.76
N LYS A 153 12.15 -4.86 -5.44
CA LYS A 153 10.88 -5.27 -4.85
C LYS A 153 11.04 -6.57 -4.04
N ALA A 154 10.36 -6.65 -2.90
CA ALA A 154 10.25 -7.89 -2.15
C ALA A 154 9.26 -8.83 -2.83
N ILE A 155 8.09 -8.32 -3.21
CA ILE A 155 7.00 -9.10 -3.81
C ILE A 155 6.44 -8.35 -5.02
N TYR A 156 6.35 -9.04 -6.16
CA TYR A 156 5.85 -8.49 -7.41
C TYR A 156 4.92 -9.46 -8.14
N PHE A 157 3.73 -8.97 -8.50
CA PHE A 157 2.79 -9.63 -9.40
C PHE A 157 2.71 -8.84 -10.72
N ASP A 158 3.16 -9.47 -11.80
CA ASP A 158 3.22 -8.82 -13.12
C ASP A 158 1.86 -8.77 -13.81
N ASN A 159 1.08 -9.84 -13.69
CA ASN A 159 -0.30 -9.94 -14.19
C ASN A 159 -1.29 -10.21 -13.06
N GLU A 160 -2.57 -10.02 -13.36
CA GLU A 160 -3.65 -10.27 -12.39
C GLU A 160 -3.72 -11.76 -12.00
N VAL A 161 -3.71 -12.03 -10.69
CA VAL A 161 -3.89 -13.36 -10.10
C VAL A 161 -5.18 -13.40 -9.29
N ALA A 162 -6.00 -14.42 -9.50
CA ALA A 162 -7.35 -14.49 -8.92
C ALA A 162 -7.39 -14.95 -7.44
N ASP A 163 -6.33 -15.57 -6.93
CA ASP A 163 -6.26 -16.08 -5.56
C ASP A 163 -4.87 -15.87 -4.97
N ILE A 164 -4.72 -14.72 -4.29
CA ILE A 164 -3.51 -14.33 -3.57
C ILE A 164 -3.78 -14.42 -2.06
N ASN A 165 -2.87 -15.07 -1.32
CA ASN A 165 -2.91 -15.07 0.14
C ASN A 165 -1.48 -14.98 0.70
N ILE A 166 -1.13 -13.82 1.25
CA ILE A 166 0.21 -13.55 1.77
C ILE A 166 0.09 -13.30 3.28
N ASN A 167 0.81 -14.08 4.09
CA ASN A 167 0.91 -13.92 5.53
C ASN A 167 2.39 -13.83 5.88
N VAL A 168 2.90 -12.60 6.04
CA VAL A 168 4.33 -12.38 6.27
C VAL A 168 4.53 -11.37 7.39
N ASP A 169 5.26 -11.71 8.44
CA ASP A 169 5.43 -10.79 9.58
C ASP A 169 6.14 -9.50 9.14
N VAL A 170 7.26 -9.61 8.42
CA VAL A 170 8.05 -8.46 7.94
C VAL A 170 8.33 -8.56 6.44
N ILE A 171 7.99 -7.49 5.72
CA ILE A 171 8.33 -7.33 4.30
C ILE A 171 9.17 -6.06 4.13
N GLU A 172 10.36 -6.17 3.56
CA GLU A 172 11.24 -5.00 3.41
C GLU A 172 12.05 -5.01 2.13
N ASN A 173 12.56 -3.84 1.76
CA ASN A 173 13.65 -3.71 0.82
C ASN A 173 14.81 -2.88 1.37
N GLY A 174 15.94 -2.88 0.66
CA GLY A 174 17.06 -1.99 0.94
C GLY A 174 16.98 -0.64 0.22
N GLU A 175 18.01 0.18 0.42
CA GLU A 175 18.10 1.56 -0.04
C GLU A 175 18.57 1.61 -1.49
N TYR A 176 17.67 1.95 -2.42
CA TYR A 176 18.01 2.11 -3.84
C TYR A 176 17.03 3.02 -4.59
N ALA A 177 17.44 3.46 -5.79
CA ALA A 177 16.63 4.27 -6.68
C ALA A 177 15.61 3.44 -7.47
N GLY A 178 14.42 3.17 -6.91
CA GLY A 178 13.25 2.72 -7.68
C GLY A 178 12.46 1.58 -7.06
N GLY A 179 11.27 1.32 -7.61
CA GLY A 179 10.45 0.13 -7.36
C GLY A 179 9.71 0.05 -6.00
N ASP A 180 8.41 -0.24 -6.00
CA ASP A 180 7.67 -0.55 -4.75
C ASP A 180 8.19 -1.79 -4.00
N VAL A 181 8.11 -1.83 -2.67
CA VAL A 181 8.41 -3.04 -1.86
C VAL A 181 7.46 -4.17 -2.27
N ILE A 182 6.17 -3.85 -2.35
CA ILE A 182 5.08 -4.75 -2.70
C ILE A 182 4.31 -4.13 -3.86
N SER A 183 4.22 -4.82 -4.99
CA SER A 183 3.37 -4.43 -6.12
C SER A 183 2.45 -5.58 -6.50
N ILE A 184 1.13 -5.38 -6.35
CA ILE A 184 0.11 -6.41 -6.48
C ILE A 184 -0.85 -6.07 -7.62
N LYS A 185 -1.20 -7.10 -8.38
CA LYS A 185 -2.28 -7.13 -9.37
C LYS A 185 -3.08 -8.40 -9.13
N GLY A 186 -4.34 -8.28 -8.77
CA GLY A 186 -5.23 -9.41 -8.56
C GLY A 186 -6.09 -9.31 -7.31
N ASP A 187 -6.73 -10.43 -7.01
CA ASP A 187 -7.69 -10.56 -5.92
C ASP A 187 -7.08 -11.36 -4.77
N GLY A 188 -7.29 -10.91 -3.53
CA GLY A 188 -6.77 -11.64 -2.37
C GLY A 188 -6.58 -10.85 -1.10
N ILE A 189 -5.72 -11.42 -0.24
CA ILE A 189 -5.46 -10.91 1.11
C ILE A 189 -3.94 -10.85 1.38
N LEU A 190 -3.50 -9.79 2.06
CA LEU A 190 -2.16 -9.64 2.63
C LEU A 190 -2.29 -9.37 4.14
N ASN A 191 -1.59 -10.14 4.96
CA ASN A 191 -1.43 -9.90 6.38
C ASN A 191 0.06 -9.69 6.68
N ALA A 192 0.40 -8.57 7.33
CA ALA A 192 1.76 -8.30 7.80
C ALA A 192 1.79 -7.48 9.08
N ASN A 193 2.83 -7.65 9.88
CA ASN A 193 3.06 -6.77 11.03
C ASN A 193 3.73 -5.49 10.57
N GLU A 194 4.74 -5.59 9.71
CA GLU A 194 5.51 -4.43 9.27
C GLU A 194 5.92 -4.51 7.80
N VAL A 195 5.75 -3.40 7.08
CA VAL A 195 6.30 -3.18 5.76
C VAL A 195 7.24 -1.97 5.79
N ILE A 196 8.50 -2.17 5.42
CA ILE A 196 9.53 -1.13 5.44
C ILE A 196 9.97 -0.85 4.01
N CYS A 197 9.73 0.38 3.55
CA CYS A 197 10.25 0.88 2.29
C CYS A 197 11.46 1.79 2.53
N ARG A 198 12.61 1.35 2.04
CA ARG A 198 13.87 2.09 2.09
C ARG A 198 14.27 2.68 0.74
N ASN A 199 13.56 2.32 -0.33
CA ASN A 199 13.86 2.77 -1.68
C ASN A 199 12.92 3.91 -2.14
N ASN A 200 12.99 4.27 -3.42
CA ASN A 200 12.21 5.40 -3.98
C ASN A 200 10.74 5.05 -4.31
N GLY A 201 10.34 3.80 -4.16
CA GLY A 201 8.98 3.34 -4.44
C GLY A 201 8.02 3.50 -3.26
N SER A 202 6.87 2.85 -3.36
CA SER A 202 5.89 2.77 -2.26
C SER A 202 6.09 1.50 -1.44
N CYS A 203 5.68 1.51 -0.16
CA CYS A 203 5.60 0.27 0.63
C CYS A 203 4.61 -0.71 -0.01
N LEU A 204 3.44 -0.19 -0.42
CA LEU A 204 2.39 -0.97 -1.07
C LEU A 204 1.87 -0.22 -2.30
N ASN A 205 1.89 -0.90 -3.44
CA ASN A 205 1.29 -0.44 -4.68
C ASN A 205 0.28 -1.47 -5.19
N HIS A 206 -1.01 -1.12 -5.21
CA HIS A 206 -2.07 -1.97 -5.73
C HIS A 206 -2.52 -1.48 -7.10
N LYS A 207 -2.43 -2.34 -8.12
CA LYS A 207 -2.53 -1.95 -9.53
C LYS A 207 -3.73 -2.55 -10.27
N ALA A 208 -4.38 -3.58 -9.74
CA ALA A 208 -5.60 -4.16 -10.33
C ALA A 208 -6.29 -5.14 -9.38
N GLY A 209 -7.59 -5.33 -9.51
CA GLY A 209 -8.36 -6.31 -8.72
C GLY A 209 -8.82 -5.80 -7.36
N THR A 210 -9.44 -6.67 -6.57
CA THR A 210 -9.98 -6.41 -5.24
C THR A 210 -9.12 -7.05 -4.16
N PHE A 211 -8.51 -6.22 -3.32
CA PHE A 211 -7.48 -6.67 -2.39
C PHE A 211 -7.72 -6.13 -0.97
N ILE A 212 -7.58 -7.01 0.02
CA ILE A 212 -7.69 -6.65 1.44
C ILE A 212 -6.30 -6.79 2.08
N ALA A 213 -5.78 -5.71 2.62
CA ALA A 213 -4.52 -5.69 3.33
C ALA A 213 -4.74 -5.40 4.83
N ASN A 214 -4.24 -6.26 5.71
CA ASN A 214 -4.14 -6.02 7.15
C ASN A 214 -2.65 -5.86 7.48
N ILE A 215 -2.20 -4.61 7.56
CA ILE A 215 -0.78 -4.31 7.79
C ILE A 215 -0.69 -3.37 8.99
N LEU A 216 -0.14 -3.84 10.12
CA LEU A 216 -0.10 -3.00 11.33
C LEU A 216 0.69 -1.71 11.05
N LYS A 217 1.87 -1.81 10.45
CA LYS A 217 2.70 -0.63 10.19
C LYS A 217 3.31 -0.62 8.79
N LEU A 218 3.15 0.49 8.07
CA LEU A 218 3.89 0.79 6.84
C LEU A 218 4.80 2.00 7.08
N THR A 219 6.09 1.86 6.82
CA THR A 219 7.06 2.94 7.04
C THR A 219 7.94 3.14 5.81
N SER A 220 7.87 4.34 5.21
CA SER A 220 8.83 4.81 4.22
C SER A 220 9.91 5.62 4.92
N VAL A 221 11.18 5.20 4.84
CA VAL A 221 12.30 5.79 5.61
C VAL A 221 13.43 6.37 4.75
N ASN A 222 13.20 6.57 3.46
CA ASN A 222 14.26 6.95 2.53
C ASN A 222 14.84 8.36 2.87
N GLU A 223 16.13 8.39 3.19
CA GLU A 223 16.83 9.59 3.66
C GLU A 223 17.22 10.56 2.52
N ASP A 224 17.25 10.08 1.28
CA ASP A 224 17.93 10.75 0.17
C ASP A 224 17.01 11.30 -0.94
N VAL A 225 15.69 11.05 -0.91
CA VAL A 225 14.83 11.28 -2.10
C VAL A 225 13.50 12.03 -1.82
N GLU A 226 13.02 12.71 -2.88
CA GLU A 226 11.86 13.61 -2.91
C GLU A 226 10.49 12.94 -3.24
N SER A 227 10.41 11.63 -3.51
CA SER A 227 9.19 11.03 -4.10
C SER A 227 8.65 9.74 -3.48
N ALA A 228 9.34 9.12 -2.51
CA ALA A 228 8.93 7.83 -1.96
C ALA A 228 7.58 7.93 -1.22
N GLY A 229 6.54 7.31 -1.79
CA GLY A 229 5.23 7.21 -1.15
C GLY A 229 5.18 6.08 -0.11
N THR A 230 4.10 5.97 0.65
CA THR A 230 3.88 4.80 1.53
C THR A 230 2.84 3.86 0.93
N VAL A 231 1.64 4.36 0.66
CA VAL A 231 0.56 3.58 0.03
C VAL A 231 0.19 4.22 -1.31
N HIS A 232 0.10 3.40 -2.36
CA HIS A 232 -0.22 3.85 -3.71
C HIS A 232 -1.32 2.99 -4.34
N LEU A 233 -2.32 3.66 -4.89
CA LEU A 233 -3.37 3.10 -5.74
C LEU A 233 -3.33 3.84 -7.10
N SER A 234 -2.48 3.37 -8.02
CA SER A 234 -2.18 4.04 -9.29
C SER A 234 -1.52 3.09 -10.30
N ASP A 235 -1.11 3.64 -11.45
CA ASP A 235 -0.29 2.97 -12.48
C ASP A 235 -0.84 1.58 -12.87
N GLY A 236 -2.16 1.48 -12.93
CA GLY A 236 -2.86 0.22 -13.07
C GLY A 236 -3.96 0.27 -14.12
N THR A 237 -4.99 -0.54 -13.93
CA THR A 237 -6.06 -0.75 -14.93
C THR A 237 -7.28 0.14 -14.72
N GLY A 238 -7.32 0.91 -13.63
CA GLY A 238 -8.51 1.63 -13.18
C GLY A 238 -9.53 0.78 -12.40
N THR A 239 -9.31 -0.54 -12.30
CA THR A 239 -10.21 -1.48 -11.60
C THR A 239 -9.80 -1.76 -10.16
N GLN A 240 -8.79 -1.05 -9.64
CA GLN A 240 -8.24 -1.28 -8.33
C GLN A 240 -9.30 -1.04 -7.25
N ASN A 241 -9.45 -1.98 -6.32
CA ASN A 241 -10.26 -1.82 -5.12
C ASN A 241 -9.44 -2.30 -3.92
N LEU A 242 -8.94 -1.37 -3.13
CA LEU A 242 -8.09 -1.67 -1.96
C LEU A 242 -8.85 -1.35 -0.68
N THR A 243 -8.92 -2.32 0.22
CA THR A 243 -9.27 -2.09 1.63
C THR A 243 -8.05 -2.35 2.49
N LEU A 244 -7.55 -1.33 3.19
CA LEU A 244 -6.37 -1.41 4.05
C LEU A 244 -6.75 -1.13 5.51
N PHE A 245 -6.51 -2.12 6.36
CA PHE A 245 -6.54 -2.02 7.82
C PHE A 245 -5.13 -1.82 8.35
N PHE A 246 -4.94 -0.81 9.20
CA PHE A 246 -3.60 -0.47 9.71
C PHE A 246 -3.63 0.22 11.07
N ASP A 247 -2.51 0.16 11.79
CA ASP A 247 -2.27 1.01 12.94
C ASP A 247 -1.58 2.31 12.51
N GLU A 248 -0.50 2.21 11.72
CA GLU A 248 0.33 3.34 11.34
C GLU A 248 0.74 3.32 9.86
N ILE A 249 0.48 4.42 9.15
CA ILE A 249 1.12 4.74 7.87
C ILE A 249 2.06 5.91 8.13
N GLN A 250 3.36 5.69 7.94
CA GLN A 250 4.39 6.71 8.19
C GLN A 250 5.24 6.95 6.94
N ASN A 251 5.09 8.13 6.35
CA ASN A 251 6.07 8.64 5.42
C ASN A 251 7.09 9.51 6.15
N LEU A 252 8.24 8.92 6.48
CA LEU A 252 9.37 9.58 7.16
C LEU A 252 10.42 10.10 6.17
N SER A 253 10.17 9.98 4.86
CA SER A 253 11.06 10.45 3.80
C SER A 253 11.33 11.94 3.93
N LYS A 254 12.57 12.35 3.60
CA LYS A 254 13.09 13.67 3.95
C LYS A 254 12.44 14.81 3.18
N GLU A 255 12.29 14.68 1.85
CA GLU A 255 11.94 15.83 0.98
C GLU A 255 10.69 15.62 0.11
N GLY A 256 10.03 14.46 0.16
CA GLY A 256 8.69 14.32 -0.43
C GLY A 256 8.09 12.91 -0.46
N GLY A 257 7.33 12.62 -1.51
CA GLY A 257 6.37 11.52 -1.57
C GLY A 257 5.15 11.74 -0.66
N ASN A 258 4.02 11.11 -0.96
CA ASN A 258 2.82 11.22 -0.14
C ASN A 258 2.68 9.99 0.75
N ALA A 259 2.15 10.15 1.97
CA ALA A 259 1.84 8.98 2.79
C ALA A 259 0.80 8.09 2.09
N VAL A 260 -0.23 8.69 1.49
CA VAL A 260 -1.20 7.97 0.65
C VAL A 260 -1.43 8.70 -0.67
N THR A 261 -1.42 7.96 -1.78
CA THR A 261 -1.87 8.45 -3.08
C THR A 261 -2.93 7.50 -3.65
N ALA A 262 -4.08 8.04 -4.03
CA ALA A 262 -5.14 7.34 -4.72
C ALA A 262 -5.46 8.05 -6.04
N SER A 263 -4.84 7.60 -7.13
CA SER A 263 -5.00 8.18 -8.46
C SER A 263 -6.16 7.56 -9.24
N GLU A 264 -6.41 6.27 -9.01
CA GLU A 264 -7.38 5.44 -9.73
C GLU A 264 -8.10 4.47 -8.77
N GLY A 265 -9.20 3.86 -9.22
CA GLY A 265 -9.90 2.83 -8.47
C GLY A 265 -10.73 3.32 -7.28
N ILE A 266 -10.83 2.47 -6.25
CA ILE A 266 -11.53 2.70 -4.98
C ILE A 266 -10.57 2.39 -3.82
N LEU A 267 -10.42 3.34 -2.90
CA LEU A 267 -9.60 3.20 -1.69
C LEU A 267 -10.46 3.20 -0.43
N ASN A 268 -10.36 2.17 0.40
CA ASN A 268 -10.95 2.13 1.73
C ASN A 268 -9.83 2.03 2.77
N LEU A 269 -9.72 3.03 3.65
CA LEU A 269 -8.74 3.06 4.73
C LEU A 269 -9.45 2.97 6.08
N ASN A 270 -9.01 2.06 6.93
CA ASN A 270 -9.46 1.95 8.31
C ASN A 270 -8.26 1.79 9.23
N GLY A 271 -7.98 2.80 10.07
CA GLY A 271 -6.81 2.73 10.93
C GLY A 271 -6.69 3.82 11.97
N ARG A 272 -5.54 3.89 12.63
CA ARG A 272 -5.32 4.85 13.73
C ARG A 272 -4.61 6.11 13.25
N TYR A 273 -3.46 5.97 12.57
CA TYR A 273 -2.55 7.11 12.38
C TYR A 273 -1.93 7.18 10.99
N ILE A 274 -2.10 8.30 10.30
CA ILE A 274 -1.39 8.63 9.05
C ILE A 274 -0.46 9.82 9.30
N TYR A 275 0.82 9.66 9.00
CA TYR A 275 1.83 10.69 9.17
C TYR A 275 2.67 10.93 7.93
N ALA A 276 2.84 12.22 7.60
CA ALA A 276 3.76 12.68 6.57
C ALA A 276 4.74 13.71 7.12
N LYS A 277 6.03 13.37 7.10
CA LYS A 277 7.13 14.30 7.43
C LYS A 277 7.31 15.31 6.31
N GLY A 278 7.44 14.83 5.08
CA GLY A 278 7.44 15.60 3.84
C GLY A 278 6.22 15.26 2.96
N GLY A 279 6.00 16.03 1.90
CA GLY A 279 4.88 15.80 0.96
C GLY A 279 3.49 15.89 1.60
N MET A 280 2.48 15.32 0.91
CA MET A 280 1.08 15.33 1.36
C MET A 280 0.78 14.15 2.29
N SER A 281 -0.09 14.36 3.27
CA SER A 281 -0.66 13.23 4.03
C SER A 281 -1.48 12.34 3.10
N MET A 282 -2.27 12.95 2.19
CA MET A 282 -3.04 12.20 1.19
C MET A 282 -3.19 13.01 -0.12
N ASP A 283 -3.08 12.36 -1.28
CA ASP A 283 -3.49 12.88 -2.60
C ASP A 283 -4.60 11.99 -3.18
N LEU A 284 -5.83 12.48 -3.18
CA LEU A 284 -7.04 11.71 -3.48
C LEU A 284 -7.69 12.21 -4.79
N ARG A 285 -7.55 11.42 -5.84
CA ARG A 285 -8.12 11.65 -7.20
C ARG A 285 -9.12 10.57 -7.62
N ALA A 286 -9.26 9.54 -6.81
CA ALA A 286 -10.15 8.40 -6.94
C ALA A 286 -11.26 8.42 -5.87
N ASP A 287 -12.11 7.40 -5.89
CA ASP A 287 -13.09 7.19 -4.82
C ASP A 287 -12.37 6.75 -3.55
N ALA A 288 -12.78 7.32 -2.42
CA ALA A 288 -12.15 7.01 -1.15
C ALA A 288 -13.13 7.04 0.02
N ASP A 289 -13.05 6.05 0.90
CA ASP A 289 -13.69 6.04 2.22
C ASP A 289 -12.61 5.88 3.28
N ILE A 290 -12.38 6.94 4.06
CA ILE A 290 -11.26 7.06 4.99
C ILE A 290 -11.83 7.18 6.40
N LEU A 291 -11.60 6.17 7.23
CA LEU A 291 -11.91 6.15 8.66
C LEU A 291 -10.61 6.04 9.45
N VAL A 292 -10.12 7.17 9.97
CA VAL A 292 -8.79 7.23 10.61
C VAL A 292 -8.82 8.15 11.81
N ASP A 293 -8.28 7.74 12.96
CA ASP A 293 -8.30 8.62 14.16
C ASP A 293 -7.54 9.93 13.91
N GLU A 294 -6.33 9.85 13.35
CA GLU A 294 -5.42 10.99 13.22
C GLU A 294 -4.72 11.03 11.85
N ILE A 295 -4.76 12.19 11.20
CA ILE A 295 -4.05 12.48 9.96
C ILE A 295 -3.16 13.71 10.17
N ILE A 296 -1.85 13.52 10.16
CA ILE A 296 -0.88 14.57 10.47
C ILE A 296 0.11 14.76 9.33
N SER A 297 0.31 16.00 8.91
CA SER A 297 1.43 16.39 8.04
C SER A 297 2.18 17.59 8.58
N LYS A 298 3.51 17.55 8.48
CA LYS A 298 4.37 18.69 8.84
C LYS A 298 4.44 19.76 7.76
N THR A 299 4.10 19.45 6.50
CA THR A 299 4.29 20.36 5.37
C THR A 299 3.02 20.59 4.57
N LYS A 300 2.52 19.57 3.87
CA LYS A 300 1.34 19.65 3.01
C LYS A 300 0.24 18.74 3.55
N GLY A 301 -0.97 19.25 3.74
CA GLY A 301 -2.08 18.43 4.23
C GLY A 301 -2.66 17.51 3.15
N ILE A 302 -3.98 17.41 3.11
CA ILE A 302 -4.75 16.56 2.20
C ILE A 302 -5.01 17.32 0.90
N ASN A 303 -4.85 16.66 -0.24
CA ASN A 303 -5.30 17.13 -1.54
C ASN A 303 -6.47 16.27 -2.03
N ILE A 304 -7.59 16.92 -2.35
CA ILE A 304 -8.77 16.28 -2.94
C ILE A 304 -8.93 16.85 -4.34
N ASN A 305 -8.76 16.00 -5.33
CA ASN A 305 -8.91 16.30 -6.75
C ASN A 305 -9.63 15.15 -7.47
N ASN A 306 -10.70 14.64 -6.87
CA ASN A 306 -11.55 13.60 -7.43
C ASN A 306 -12.56 14.19 -8.43
N ASN A 307 -12.08 15.00 -9.37
CA ASN A 307 -12.92 15.64 -10.37
C ASN A 307 -13.44 14.56 -11.35
N PRO A 308 -14.76 14.29 -11.39
CA PRO A 308 -15.29 13.28 -12.28
C PRO A 308 -15.33 13.81 -13.73
N SER A 309 -14.50 13.25 -14.62
CA SER A 309 -14.73 13.35 -16.07
C SER A 309 -15.87 12.43 -16.52
N SER A 310 -16.17 11.39 -15.73
CA SER A 310 -17.29 10.46 -15.82
C SER A 310 -17.51 9.79 -14.45
N GLY A 311 -18.77 9.46 -14.12
CA GLY A 311 -19.14 8.79 -12.86
C GLY A 311 -19.41 9.71 -11.66
N ASN A 312 -19.91 9.14 -10.56
CA ASN A 312 -20.18 9.83 -9.29
C ASN A 312 -19.01 9.64 -8.33
N LYS A 313 -17.85 10.23 -8.64
CA LYS A 313 -16.71 10.11 -7.74
C LYS A 313 -17.01 10.78 -6.39
N LYS A 314 -16.68 10.14 -5.27
CA LYS A 314 -16.89 10.68 -3.92
C LYS A 314 -15.74 10.28 -2.97
N VAL A 315 -15.26 11.27 -2.23
CA VAL A 315 -14.31 11.07 -1.13
C VAL A 315 -15.05 11.30 0.20
N ILE A 316 -14.92 10.39 1.15
CA ILE A 316 -15.42 10.53 2.52
C ILE A 316 -14.22 10.44 3.45
N ILE A 317 -14.05 11.44 4.32
CA ILE A 317 -13.02 11.44 5.36
C ILE A 317 -13.72 11.63 6.70
N ASP A 318 -13.60 10.60 7.53
CA ASP A 318 -14.06 10.54 8.90
C ASP A 318 -12.83 10.39 9.80
N ALA A 319 -12.51 11.45 10.55
CA ALA A 319 -11.33 11.47 11.39
C ALA A 319 -11.56 12.27 12.67
N ASN A 320 -10.78 12.01 13.71
CA ASN A 320 -10.84 12.82 14.94
C ASN A 320 -9.98 14.08 14.80
N ILE A 321 -8.77 13.94 14.24
CA ILE A 321 -7.80 15.03 14.11
C ILE A 321 -7.21 15.05 12.70
N ILE A 322 -7.17 16.25 12.10
CA ILE A 322 -6.44 16.52 10.86
C ILE A 322 -5.52 17.73 11.10
N GLU A 323 -4.20 17.50 11.06
CA GLU A 323 -3.20 18.54 11.25
C GLU A 323 -2.37 18.73 9.98
N GLY A 324 -2.17 19.98 9.56
CA GLY A 324 -1.33 20.32 8.41
C GLY A 324 -0.84 21.76 8.44
N SER A 325 0.01 22.11 7.47
CA SER A 325 0.49 23.48 7.27
C SER A 325 0.07 24.01 5.89
N ASN A 326 0.47 25.25 5.57
CA ASN A 326 0.12 25.94 4.32
C ASN A 326 0.82 25.40 3.06
N GLY A 327 1.58 24.30 3.14
CA GLY A 327 2.39 23.78 2.01
C GLY A 327 1.57 23.36 0.78
N ASN A 328 0.25 23.24 0.90
CA ASN A 328 -0.68 23.00 -0.20
C ASN A 328 -1.87 23.98 -0.20
N ASN A 329 -1.60 25.26 0.07
CA ASN A 329 -2.60 26.34 0.19
C ASN A 329 -3.61 26.19 1.35
N GLY A 330 -3.60 25.07 2.07
CA GLY A 330 -4.37 24.80 3.27
C GLY A 330 -4.12 23.38 3.80
N VAL A 331 -4.79 23.05 4.90
CA VAL A 331 -4.74 21.68 5.49
C VAL A 331 -5.53 20.71 4.63
N VAL A 332 -6.67 21.12 4.10
CA VAL A 332 -7.40 20.40 3.05
C VAL A 332 -7.50 21.32 1.85
N LYS A 333 -6.92 20.88 0.72
CA LYS A 333 -7.07 21.54 -0.57
C LYS A 333 -8.09 20.79 -1.39
N SER A 334 -9.11 21.50 -1.84
CA SER A 334 -10.12 21.02 -2.77
C SER A 334 -9.90 21.65 -4.15
N ALA A 335 -9.66 20.81 -5.15
CA ALA A 335 -9.63 21.23 -6.54
C ALA A 335 -11.05 21.55 -7.05
N ASN A 336 -11.14 22.35 -8.12
CA ASN A 336 -12.41 22.63 -8.78
C ASN A 336 -13.09 21.33 -9.26
N GLY A 337 -14.38 21.17 -8.96
CA GLY A 337 -15.17 19.98 -9.33
C GLY A 337 -15.06 18.78 -8.37
N SER A 338 -14.32 18.90 -7.26
CA SER A 338 -14.17 17.81 -6.27
C SER A 338 -15.45 17.53 -5.48
N ASN A 339 -15.71 16.26 -5.15
CA ASN A 339 -16.90 15.84 -4.43
C ASN A 339 -16.53 15.11 -3.15
N TYR A 340 -16.85 15.67 -1.99
CA TYR A 340 -16.42 15.07 -0.73
C TYR A 340 -17.27 15.41 0.49
N VAL A 341 -17.16 14.53 1.50
CA VAL A 341 -17.67 14.72 2.86
C VAL A 341 -16.48 14.73 3.81
N LEU A 342 -16.36 15.76 4.64
CA LEU A 342 -15.46 15.76 5.80
C LEU A 342 -16.30 15.73 7.07
N ARG A 343 -16.02 14.80 7.98
CA ARG A 343 -16.79 14.70 9.22
C ARG A 343 -15.99 14.36 10.47
N ASN A 344 -16.56 14.73 11.61
CA ASN A 344 -16.11 14.45 12.98
C ASN A 344 -14.70 14.98 13.35
N ALA A 345 -14.08 15.78 12.48
CA ALA A 345 -12.69 16.16 12.61
C ALA A 345 -12.49 17.54 13.23
N LYS A 346 -11.44 17.62 14.04
CA LYS A 346 -10.78 18.88 14.36
C LYS A 346 -9.64 19.12 13.39
N ILE A 347 -9.79 20.11 12.51
CA ILE A 347 -8.81 20.47 11.49
C ILE A 347 -8.00 21.69 11.94
N LYS A 348 -6.71 21.50 12.20
CA LYS A 348 -5.80 22.58 12.60
C LYS A 348 -4.76 22.87 11.53
N ASN A 349 -4.68 24.15 11.15
CA ASN A 349 -3.51 24.65 10.42
C ASN A 349 -2.46 25.11 11.44
N ILE A 350 -1.28 24.48 11.44
CA ILE A 350 -0.20 24.81 12.38
C ILE A 350 0.63 26.03 11.96
N SER A 351 0.37 26.59 10.78
CA SER A 351 1.07 27.79 10.32
C SER A 351 0.56 29.03 11.06
N ASN A 352 1.46 29.69 11.79
CA ASN A 352 1.17 30.93 12.53
C ASN A 352 1.44 32.19 11.69
N SER A 353 1.63 32.05 10.37
CA SER A 353 1.97 33.13 9.44
C SER A 353 1.11 33.09 8.19
N GLY A 354 0.93 34.25 7.52
CA GLY A 354 0.17 34.35 6.28
C GLY A 354 -1.31 33.98 6.44
N ASP A 355 -1.93 33.52 5.36
CA ASP A 355 -3.38 33.27 5.28
C ASP A 355 -3.86 32.00 6.01
N SER A 356 -2.96 31.22 6.65
CA SER A 356 -3.24 30.03 7.51
C SER A 356 -4.62 29.42 7.29
N VAL A 357 -4.75 28.61 6.24
CA VAL A 357 -6.05 28.15 5.73
C VAL A 357 -6.37 26.73 6.19
N CYS A 358 -7.51 26.48 6.83
CA CYS A 358 -7.91 25.09 7.12
C CYS A 358 -8.39 24.40 5.85
N ILE A 359 -9.45 24.90 5.22
CA ILE A 359 -10.00 24.36 3.97
C ILE A 359 -9.83 25.40 2.86
N TYR A 360 -9.05 25.05 1.85
CA TYR A 360 -8.84 25.85 0.65
C TYR A 360 -9.62 25.24 -0.52
N ILE A 361 -10.39 26.05 -1.23
CA ILE A 361 -11.17 25.64 -2.40
C ILE A 361 -10.66 26.43 -3.63
N ASP A 362 -10.17 25.70 -4.64
CA ASP A 362 -9.71 26.30 -5.90
C ASP A 362 -10.84 27.04 -6.63
N SER A 363 -10.46 28.05 -7.41
CA SER A 363 -11.39 28.81 -8.23
C SER A 363 -12.01 27.94 -9.34
N GLY A 364 -13.30 28.10 -9.60
CA GLY A 364 -14.02 27.37 -10.65
C GLY A 364 -15.17 28.16 -11.25
N SER A 365 -15.64 27.74 -12.43
CA SER A 365 -16.90 28.25 -12.99
C SER A 365 -18.09 27.63 -12.22
N THR A 366 -19.19 28.37 -12.12
CA THR A 366 -20.38 28.06 -11.32
C THR A 366 -21.22 26.86 -11.82
N LEU A 367 -20.64 25.95 -12.63
CA LEU A 367 -21.38 24.93 -13.38
C LEU A 367 -20.79 23.52 -13.32
N THR A 368 -19.67 23.28 -12.63
CA THR A 368 -19.23 21.91 -12.35
C THR A 368 -19.98 21.39 -11.12
N SER A 369 -20.39 20.13 -11.14
CA SER A 369 -21.09 19.38 -10.09
C SER A 369 -20.22 19.17 -8.85
N GLN A 370 -19.69 20.25 -8.26
CA GLN A 370 -18.90 20.22 -7.04
C GLN A 370 -19.85 20.12 -5.83
N THR A 371 -19.70 19.08 -5.04
CA THR A 371 -20.51 18.81 -3.86
C THR A 371 -19.60 18.71 -2.65
N ILE A 372 -19.71 19.68 -1.74
CA ILE A 372 -18.94 19.71 -0.50
C ILE A 372 -19.92 19.62 0.66
N GLU A 373 -19.71 18.63 1.52
CA GLU A 373 -20.45 18.44 2.76
C GLU A 373 -19.49 18.39 3.94
N ILE A 374 -19.85 19.12 5.01
CA ILE A 374 -19.12 19.15 6.26
C ILE A 374 -20.06 18.79 7.41
N GLU A 375 -19.61 17.89 8.29
CA GLU A 375 -20.43 17.40 9.41
C GLU A 375 -19.61 17.39 10.70
N ASN A 376 -20.07 18.09 11.74
CA ASN A 376 -19.40 18.11 13.05
C ASN A 376 -17.89 18.42 12.96
N LEU A 377 -17.54 19.56 12.33
CA LEU A 377 -16.15 19.99 12.15
C LEU A 377 -15.78 21.14 13.08
N ILE A 378 -14.54 21.11 13.57
CA ILE A 378 -13.89 22.22 14.27
C ILE A 378 -12.69 22.68 13.45
N LEU A 379 -12.71 23.92 12.95
CA LEU A 379 -11.62 24.50 12.15
C LEU A 379 -10.83 25.51 12.97
N VAL A 380 -9.52 25.27 13.11
CA VAL A 380 -8.59 26.11 13.85
C VAL A 380 -7.49 26.62 12.92
N SER A 381 -7.61 27.88 12.50
CA SER A 381 -6.52 28.57 11.81
C SER A 381 -5.40 28.91 12.81
N GLY A 382 -4.14 28.70 12.43
CA GLY A 382 -2.98 28.99 13.28
C GLY A 382 -2.67 30.49 13.39
N ASN A 383 -3.01 31.27 12.35
CA ASN A 383 -2.85 32.72 12.37
C ASN A 383 -4.18 33.43 12.66
N VAL A 384 -4.36 33.90 13.89
CA VAL A 384 -5.58 34.62 14.28
C VAL A 384 -5.61 36.09 13.83
N SER A 385 -4.67 36.59 13.05
CA SER A 385 -4.71 37.96 12.53
C SER A 385 -5.18 38.02 11.07
N SER A 386 -4.64 37.16 10.21
CA SER A 386 -4.95 37.10 8.77
C SER A 386 -5.35 35.71 8.27
N GLY A 387 -5.44 34.71 9.17
CA GLY A 387 -5.83 33.35 8.82
C GLY A 387 -7.29 33.24 8.39
N LYS A 388 -7.58 32.17 7.65
CA LYS A 388 -8.91 31.88 7.09
C LYS A 388 -9.32 30.46 7.45
N THR A 389 -10.54 30.23 7.88
CA THR A 389 -11.02 28.87 8.18
C THR A 389 -11.39 28.14 6.89
N ILE A 390 -12.32 28.71 6.13
CA ILE A 390 -12.65 28.25 4.77
C ILE A 390 -12.39 29.39 3.79
N PHE A 391 -11.58 29.14 2.78
CA PHE A 391 -11.24 30.12 1.75
C PHE A 391 -11.54 29.57 0.35
N ARG A 392 -12.10 30.43 -0.51
CA ARG A 392 -12.28 30.16 -1.94
C ARG A 392 -11.52 31.16 -2.79
N ALA A 393 -10.71 30.64 -3.71
CA ALA A 393 -10.03 31.45 -4.71
C ALA A 393 -11.00 31.91 -5.82
N GLY A 394 -10.67 33.02 -6.49
CA GLY A 394 -11.49 33.59 -7.56
C GLY A 394 -12.63 34.48 -7.06
N SER A 395 -13.60 34.75 -7.93
CA SER A 395 -14.72 35.68 -7.69
C SER A 395 -16.11 35.01 -7.65
N THR A 396 -16.18 33.72 -7.95
CA THR A 396 -17.44 32.96 -7.94
C THR A 396 -17.72 32.41 -6.56
N ALA A 397 -18.98 32.48 -6.11
CA ALA A 397 -19.40 31.83 -4.88
C ALA A 397 -19.59 30.31 -5.06
N ILE A 398 -19.56 29.57 -3.96
CA ILE A 398 -19.91 28.15 -3.87
C ILE A 398 -20.84 27.90 -2.69
N ASN A 399 -21.68 26.89 -2.83
CA ASN A 399 -22.51 26.38 -1.75
C ASN A 399 -21.85 25.18 -1.08
N VAL A 400 -21.83 25.16 0.25
CA VAL A 400 -21.28 24.07 1.06
C VAL A 400 -22.36 23.60 2.01
N LYS A 401 -22.70 22.31 1.99
CA LYS A 401 -23.67 21.73 2.93
C LYS A 401 -23.03 21.62 4.31
N ASN A 402 -23.65 22.21 5.31
CA ASN A 402 -23.12 22.30 6.67
C ASN A 402 -24.06 21.66 7.70
N LEU A 403 -23.59 20.59 8.35
CA LEU A 403 -24.32 19.88 9.39
C LEU A 403 -23.72 20.06 10.80
N GLY A 404 -22.83 21.05 10.97
CA GLY A 404 -22.24 21.42 12.25
C GLY A 404 -20.82 21.91 12.08
N LEU A 405 -20.62 23.23 12.17
CA LEU A 405 -19.33 23.88 11.97
C LEU A 405 -18.99 24.83 13.12
N PHE A 406 -17.78 24.68 13.65
CA PHE A 406 -17.18 25.54 14.66
C PHE A 406 -15.88 26.11 14.12
N VAL A 407 -15.64 27.40 14.31
CA VAL A 407 -14.47 28.09 13.75
C VAL A 407 -13.84 29.05 14.75
N ASN A 408 -12.52 29.21 14.70
CA ASN A 408 -11.82 30.28 15.43
C ASN A 408 -11.70 31.59 14.61
N LYS A 409 -12.12 31.56 13.34
CA LYS A 409 -12.11 32.69 12.40
C LYS A 409 -13.29 32.72 11.45
N ALA A 410 -13.69 33.93 11.10
CA ALA A 410 -14.77 34.19 10.16
C ALA A 410 -14.50 33.53 8.80
N ILE A 411 -15.58 33.16 8.13
CA ILE A 411 -15.56 32.59 6.78
C ILE A 411 -15.76 33.71 5.75
N ASP A 412 -15.21 33.56 4.54
CA ASP A 412 -15.45 34.48 3.42
C ASP A 412 -16.88 34.29 2.87
N GLU A 413 -17.85 34.95 3.50
CA GLU A 413 -19.30 34.80 3.23
C GLU A 413 -19.73 35.28 1.85
N ASP A 414 -18.96 36.18 1.22
CA ASP A 414 -19.20 36.61 -0.16
C ASP A 414 -18.97 35.46 -1.16
N LYS A 415 -18.14 34.47 -0.78
CA LYS A 415 -17.75 33.37 -1.66
C LYS A 415 -18.15 31.99 -1.16
N ILE A 416 -18.43 31.83 0.13
CA ILE A 416 -18.83 30.57 0.74
C ILE A 416 -20.23 30.73 1.33
N LYS A 417 -21.21 30.10 0.68
CA LYS A 417 -22.58 30.03 1.18
C LYS A 417 -22.79 28.70 1.89
N LEU A 418 -23.01 28.76 3.20
CA LEU A 418 -23.30 27.56 3.99
C LEU A 418 -24.78 27.23 3.89
N GLU A 419 -25.10 26.10 3.26
CA GLU A 419 -26.45 25.56 3.13
C GLU A 419 -26.71 24.56 4.25
N ILE A 420 -27.84 24.73 4.96
CA ILE A 420 -28.19 23.95 6.17
C ILE A 420 -27.25 24.32 7.35
N GLY A 421 -27.75 24.30 8.58
CA GLY A 421 -26.96 24.67 9.75
C GLY A 421 -27.67 24.44 11.08
N LEU A 422 -26.89 24.35 12.16
CA LEU A 422 -27.36 24.55 13.53
C LEU A 422 -27.51 26.05 13.73
N GLY A 423 -28.69 26.60 13.44
CA GLY A 423 -28.99 28.00 13.70
C GLY A 423 -28.68 28.34 15.16
N LEU A 424 -27.94 29.43 15.37
CA LEU A 424 -27.68 29.93 16.70
C LEU A 424 -27.66 31.46 16.69
N ASP A 425 -28.63 32.03 17.40
CA ASP A 425 -28.78 33.40 17.92
C ASP A 425 -28.67 34.61 16.96
N ASP A 426 -27.97 34.50 15.83
CA ASP A 426 -27.90 35.51 14.77
C ASP A 426 -28.27 34.85 13.42
N PRO A 427 -29.40 35.24 12.78
CA PRO A 427 -29.86 34.64 11.53
C PRO A 427 -28.92 34.83 10.34
N ASP A 428 -27.89 35.68 10.46
CA ASP A 428 -26.93 35.97 9.41
C ASP A 428 -25.73 34.97 9.40
N TYR A 429 -25.53 34.16 10.45
CA TYR A 429 -24.40 33.22 10.57
C TYR A 429 -24.82 31.75 10.77
N ASN A 430 -24.45 30.87 9.84
CA ASN A 430 -24.74 29.42 9.91
C ASN A 430 -23.62 28.60 10.63
N TYR A 431 -22.80 29.21 11.48
CA TYR A 431 -21.68 28.56 12.20
C TYR A 431 -21.44 29.18 13.59
N LYS A 432 -20.66 28.51 14.46
CA LYS A 432 -20.33 29.02 15.81
C LYS A 432 -18.86 29.39 15.96
N TYR A 433 -18.59 30.50 16.64
CA TYR A 433 -17.23 30.85 17.04
C TYR A 433 -16.76 30.06 18.25
N ILE A 434 -15.49 29.67 18.25
CA ILE A 434 -14.79 29.08 19.39
C ILE A 434 -13.59 29.95 19.80
N VAL A 435 -13.30 29.99 21.10
CA VAL A 435 -12.18 30.75 21.67
C VAL A 435 -10.86 29.92 21.64
N SER A 436 -10.94 28.61 21.37
CA SER A 436 -9.78 27.72 21.45
C SER A 436 -8.82 27.87 20.26
N THR A 437 -7.53 27.79 20.55
CA THR A 437 -6.41 27.72 19.58
C THR A 437 -5.70 26.35 19.59
N ASP A 438 -6.15 25.43 20.46
CA ASP A 438 -5.50 24.14 20.72
C ASP A 438 -6.32 22.94 20.25
N ILE A 439 -5.62 21.80 20.02
CA ILE A 439 -6.17 20.52 19.54
C ILE A 439 -6.77 19.68 20.67
N SER A 440 -6.32 19.84 21.93
CA SER A 440 -6.82 19.07 23.08
C SER A 440 -8.26 19.38 23.47
#